data_AF-A0A3A9K9G1-F1
#
_entry.id   AF-A0A3A9K9G1-F1
#
_cell.length_a   1.000
_cell.length_b   1.000
_cell.length_c   1.000
_cell.angle_alpha   90.00
_cell.angle_beta   90.00
_cell.angle_gamma   90.00
#
_symmetry.space_group_name_H-M   'P 1'
#
loop_
_entity.id
_entity.type
_entity.pdbx_description
1 polymer ?
#
loop_
_entity_poly.entity_id
_entity_poly.type
_entity_poly.pdbx_seq_one_letter_code
_entity_poly.pdbx_strand_id
1 'polypeptide(L)' 'MENRPFAIHEVTDMRELINFKGACLTQAKARINEVENPELKALITQNIQQGSTTVRHMREILSTAASQMNQ' A
#
# COMPACT_ATOMS: atom_id res chain seq x y z
N MET A 1 -21.64 -19.77 13.28
CA MET A 1 -20.82 -18.54 13.30
C MET A 1 -20.86 -17.98 11.90
N GLU A 2 -21.34 -16.75 11.71
CA GLU A 2 -21.18 -16.07 10.43
C GLU A 2 -19.69 -15.99 10.10
N ASN A 3 -19.28 -16.51 8.94
CA ASN A 3 -17.92 -16.35 8.43
C ASN A 3 -17.74 -14.89 7.99
N ARG A 4 -17.45 -14.00 8.95
CA ARG A 4 -16.93 -12.67 8.63
C ARG A 4 -15.46 -12.85 8.22
N PRO A 5 -15.08 -12.57 6.96
CA PRO A 5 -13.73 -12.89 6.47
C PRO A 5 -12.64 -12.05 7.14
N PHE A 6 -13.00 -10.89 7.69
CA PHE A 6 -12.07 -9.97 8.33
C PHE A 6 -12.64 -9.40 9.64
N ALA A 7 -11.81 -9.36 10.67
CA ALA A 7 -12.10 -8.70 11.93
C ALA A 7 -11.75 -7.20 11.88
N ILE A 8 -12.29 -6.42 12.83
CA ILE A 8 -12.07 -4.96 12.92
C ILE A 8 -10.57 -4.62 13.02
N HIS A 9 -9.79 -5.41 13.74
CA HIS A 9 -8.34 -5.17 13.88
C HIS A 9 -7.63 -5.35 12.53
N GLU A 10 -7.94 -6.40 11.76
CA GLU A 10 -7.34 -6.63 10.44
C GLU A 10 -7.66 -5.49 9.45
N VAL A 11 -8.86 -4.92 9.52
CA VAL A 11 -9.26 -3.74 8.73
C VAL A 11 -8.47 -2.49 9.16
N THR A 12 -8.23 -2.35 10.46
CA THR A 12 -7.46 -1.23 11.02
C THR A 12 -6.00 -1.35 10.61
N ASP A 13 -5.39 -2.52 10.80
CA ASP A 13 -4.02 -2.83 10.41
C ASP A 13 -3.81 -2.58 8.91
N MET A 14 -4.76 -2.98 8.06
CA MET A 14 -4.68 -2.73 6.61
C MET A 14 -4.67 -1.23 6.28
N ARG A 15 -5.47 -0.41 6.99
CA ARG A 15 -5.46 1.06 6.80
C ARG A 15 -4.12 1.66 7.21
N GLU A 16 -3.56 1.20 8.33
CA GLU A 16 -2.25 1.64 8.81
C GLU A 16 -1.13 1.28 7.82
N LEU A 17 -1.13 0.05 7.30
CA LEU A 17 -0.18 -0.39 6.28
C LEU A 17 -0.29 0.41 4.99
N ILE A 18 -1.52 0.71 4.52
CA ILE A 18 -1.74 1.57 3.35
C ILE A 18 -1.16 2.96 3.58
N ASN A 19 -1.40 3.56 4.74
CA ASN A 19 -0.89 4.88 5.08
C ASN A 19 0.65 4.90 5.13
N PHE A 20 1.23 3.92 5.83
CA PHE A 20 2.68 3.76 5.93
C PHE A 20 3.32 3.60 4.54
N LYS A 21 2.80 2.67 3.73
CA LYS A 21 3.33 2.44 2.37
C LYS A 21 3.14 3.65 1.47
N GLY A 22 2.03 4.38 1.64
CA GLY A 22 1.78 5.66 0.98
C GLY A 22 2.87 6.69 1.30
N ALA A 23 3.24 6.85 2.58
CA ALA A 23 4.31 7.74 2.99
C ALA A 23 5.66 7.35 2.36
N CYS A 24 5.99 6.05 2.33
CA CYS A 24 7.21 5.56 1.65
C CYS A 24 7.21 5.91 0.16
N LEU A 25 6.09 5.71 -0.54
CA LEU A 25 5.98 6.02 -1.96
C LEU A 25 6.13 7.52 -2.24
N THR A 26 5.55 8.37 -1.40
CA THR A 26 5.72 9.83 -1.50
C THR A 26 7.19 10.21 -1.38
N GLN A 27 7.89 9.66 -0.38
CA GLN A 27 9.32 9.92 -0.20
C GLN A 27 10.17 9.41 -1.37
N ALA A 28 9.90 8.20 -1.87
CA ALA A 28 10.61 7.63 -3.00
C ALA A 28 10.42 8.47 -4.28
N LYS A 29 9.18 8.89 -4.56
CA LYS A 29 8.85 9.75 -5.71
C LYS A 29 9.45 11.14 -5.62
N ALA A 30 9.53 11.72 -4.42
CA ALA A 30 10.16 13.02 -4.24
C ALA A 30 11.67 12.96 -4.52
N ARG A 31 12.34 11.92 -4.02
CA ARG A 31 13.81 11.81 -4.05
C ARG A 31 14.38 11.28 -5.36
N ILE A 32 13.59 10.57 -6.19
CA ILE A 32 14.11 9.93 -7.41
C ILE A 32 14.76 10.94 -8.40
N ASN A 33 14.32 12.20 -8.38
CA ASN A 33 14.87 13.25 -9.24
C ASN A 33 16.23 13.74 -8.75
N GLU A 34 16.57 13.53 -7.47
CA GLU A 34 17.84 13.89 -6.85
C GLU A 34 18.88 12.76 -6.95
N VAL A 35 18.46 11.55 -7.36
CA VAL A 35 19.35 10.40 -7.47
C VAL A 35 20.11 10.43 -8.79
N GLU A 36 21.42 10.62 -8.69
CA GLU A 36 22.35 10.65 -9.83
C GLU A 36 22.83 9.25 -10.22
N ASN A 37 23.02 8.35 -9.25
CA ASN A 37 23.47 6.99 -9.54
C ASN A 37 22.40 6.22 -10.32
N PRO A 38 22.69 5.76 -11.55
CA PRO A 38 21.68 5.19 -12.44
C PRO A 38 21.14 3.84 -11.94
N GLU A 39 21.96 3.02 -11.29
CA GLU A 39 21.53 1.74 -10.73
C GLU A 39 20.58 1.95 -9.55
N LEU A 40 20.92 2.86 -8.65
CA LEU A 40 20.05 3.24 -7.54
C LEU A 40 18.73 3.84 -8.05
N LYS A 41 18.77 4.67 -9.09
CA LYS A 41 17.57 5.24 -9.72
C LYS A 41 16.67 4.15 -10.30
N ALA A 42 17.25 3.13 -10.94
CA ALA A 42 16.51 1.98 -11.45
C ALA A 42 15.82 1.18 -10.33
N LEU A 43 16.55 0.90 -9.23
CA LEU A 43 15.99 0.21 -8.06
C LEU A 43 14.83 0.99 -7.43
N ILE A 44 14.97 2.31 -7.28
CA ILE A 44 13.91 3.17 -6.73
C ILE A 44 12.71 3.21 -7.68
N THR A 45 12.93 3.28 -9.00
CA THR A 45 11.85 3.22 -10.00
C THR A 45 11.06 1.93 -9.88
N GLN A 46 11.75 0.79 -9.81
CA GLN A 46 11.13 -0.52 -9.62
C GLN A 46 10.35 -0.57 -8.29
N ASN A 47 10.93 -0.05 -7.20
CA ASN A 47 10.28 0.00 -5.90
C ASN A 47 9.00 0.84 -5.92
N ILE A 48 9.01 1.99 -6.60
CA ILE A 48 7.83 2.85 -6.78
C ILE A 48 6.73 2.09 -7.54
N GLN A 49 7.08 1.40 -8.62
CA GLN A 49 6.12 0.64 -9.42
C GLN A 49 5.50 -0.51 -8.62
N GLN A 50 6.34 -1.30 -7.95
CA GLN A 50 5.88 -2.43 -7.13
C GLN A 50 5.05 -1.93 -5.95
N GLY A 51 5.53 -0.91 -5.23
CA GLY A 51 4.81 -0.34 -4.10
C GLY A 51 3.46 0.27 -4.49
N SER A 52 3.37 0.92 -5.66
CA SER A 52 2.09 1.45 -6.17
C SER A 52 1.09 0.32 -6.45
N THR A 53 1.56 -0.80 -7.00
CA THR A 53 0.76 -2.00 -7.22
C THR A 53 0.31 -2.61 -5.89
N THR A 54 1.21 -2.73 -4.92
CA THR A 54 0.90 -3.23 -3.57
C THR A 54 -0.19 -2.40 -2.89
N VAL A 55 -0.07 -1.07 -2.90
CA VAL A 55 -1.09 -0.19 -2.29
C VAL A 55 -2.44 -0.34 -2.98
N ARG A 56 -2.47 -0.53 -4.31
CA ARG A 56 -3.71 -0.80 -5.05
C ARG A 56 -4.38 -2.09 -4.56
N HIS A 57 -3.63 -3.19 -4.48
CA HIS A 57 -4.18 -4.46 -4.00
C HIS A 57 -4.64 -4.39 -2.53
N MET A 58 -3.89 -3.68 -1.67
CA MET A 58 -4.30 -3.45 -0.28
C MET A 58 -5.63 -2.69 -0.19
N ARG A 59 -5.85 -1.70 -1.06
CA ARG A 59 -7.13 -0.96 -1.13
C ARG A 59 -8.27 -1.83 -1.63
N GLU A 60 -8.04 -2.73 -2.58
CA GLU A 60 -9.04 -3.70 -3.06
C GLU A 60 -9.47 -4.65 -1.94
N ILE A 61 -8.52 -5.17 -1.15
CA ILE A 61 -8.80 -5.98 0.04
C ILE A 61 -9.62 -5.18 1.05
N LEU A 62 -9.19 -3.94 1.36
CA LEU A 62 -9.89 -3.08 2.31
C LEU A 62 -11.32 -2.75 1.87
N SER A 63 -11.55 -2.53 0.57
CA SER A 63 -12.88 -2.29 0.01
C SER A 63 -13.79 -3.51 0.16
N THR A 64 -13.24 -4.70 -0.02
CA THR A 64 -13.96 -5.97 0.18
C THR A 64 -14.35 -6.14 1.64
N ALA A 65 -13.41 -5.91 2.56
CA ALA A 65 -13.65 -5.98 3.99
C ALA A 65 -14.69 -4.94 4.47
N ALA A 66 -14.61 -3.70 3.99
CA ALA A 66 -15.56 -2.65 4.34
C ALA A 66 -16.99 -2.97 3.88
N SER A 67 -17.14 -3.60 2.70
CA SER A 67 -18.46 -4.01 2.18
C SER A 67 -19.10 -5.10 3.03
N GLN A 68 -18.29 -5.99 3.62
CA GLN A 68 -18.75 -7.09 4.49
C GLN A 68 -19.09 -6.64 5.91
N MET A 69 -18.55 -5.51 6.38
CA MET A 69 -18.87 -4.94 7.69
C MET A 69 -20.21 -4.19 7.72
N ASN A 70 -20.71 -3.76 6.56
CA ASN A 70 -21.98 -3.04 6.42
C ASN A 70 -23.18 -3.95 6.13
N GLN A 71 -22.95 -5.27 6.04
CA GLN A 71 -23.97 -6.33 5.94
C GLN A 71 -24.21 -6.93 7.32
#